data_AF-A0A554IR48-F1
#
_entry.id   AF-A0A554IR48-F1
#
_cell.length_a   1.000
_cell.length_b   1.000
_cell.length_c   1.000
_cell.angle_alpha   90.00
_cell.angle_beta   90.00
_cell.angle_gamma   90.00
#
_symmetry.space_group_name_H-M   'P 1'
#
loop_
_entity.id
_entity.type
_entity.pdbx_description
1 polymer ?
#
loop_
_entity_poly.entity_id
_entity_poly.type
_entity_poly.pdbx_seq_one_letter_code
_entity_poly.pdbx_strand_id
1 'polypeptide(L)' 'MNARTEQRQYKQETLWSALRLAWNLGYIIAIPAAAFGFGGAYLDRYFGTSPFLLLLGFAIALTLSWIGVKRLIRTIIS' A
#
# COMPACT_ATOMS: atom_id res chain seq x y z
N MET A 1 -16.88 -37.14 4.49
CA MET A 1 -16.55 -35.74 4.15
C MET A 1 -16.68 -35.59 2.65
N ASN A 2 -17.41 -34.59 2.16
CA ASN A 2 -17.86 -34.56 0.75
C ASN A 2 -16.91 -33.70 -0.09
N ALA A 3 -16.54 -34.15 -1.30
CA ALA A 3 -15.62 -33.42 -2.18
C ALA A 3 -16.09 -31.98 -2.51
N ARG A 4 -17.41 -31.73 -2.50
CA ARG A 4 -17.99 -30.39 -2.70
C ARG A 4 -17.71 -29.41 -1.55
N THR A 5 -17.59 -29.90 -0.32
CA THR A 5 -17.27 -29.06 0.85
C THR A 5 -15.81 -28.64 0.87
N GLU A 6 -14.89 -29.53 0.48
CA GLU A 6 -13.45 -29.22 0.40
C GLU A 6 -13.15 -28.18 -0.68
N GLN A 7 -13.80 -28.27 -1.85
CA GLN A 7 -13.61 -27.27 -2.91
C GLN A 7 -14.13 -25.88 -2.53
N ARG A 8 -15.24 -25.80 -1.79
CA ARG A 8 -15.75 -24.51 -1.28
C ARG A 8 -14.82 -23.94 -0.22
N GLN A 9 -14.29 -24.76 0.69
CA GLN A 9 -13.34 -24.30 1.70
C GLN A 9 -12.05 -23.81 1.06
N TYR A 10 -11.44 -24.58 0.14
CA TYR A 10 -10.23 -24.15 -0.58
C TYR A 10 -10.41 -22.81 -1.27
N LYS A 11 -11.54 -22.63 -1.99
CA LYS A 11 -11.86 -21.37 -2.68
C LYS A 11 -12.02 -20.20 -1.70
N GLN A 12 -12.68 -20.42 -0.56
CA GLN A 12 -12.83 -19.36 0.46
C GLN A 12 -11.48 -18.97 1.05
N GLU A 13 -10.62 -19.94 1.39
CA GLU A 13 -9.27 -19.68 1.90
C GLU A 13 -8.41 -18.88 0.90
N THR A 14 -8.51 -19.20 -0.40
CA THR A 14 -7.79 -18.44 -1.44
C THR A 14 -8.31 -17.00 -1.55
N LEU A 15 -9.63 -16.80 -1.49
CA LEU A 15 -10.25 -15.48 -1.55
C LEU A 15 -9.87 -14.62 -0.34
N TRP A 16 -9.89 -15.19 0.88
CA TRP A 16 -9.46 -14.50 2.09
C TRP A 16 -7.99 -14.11 2.05
N SER A 17 -7.13 -15.00 1.54
CA SER A 17 -5.70 -14.75 1.39
C SER A 17 -5.44 -13.62 0.38
N ALA A 18 -6.11 -13.66 -0.78
CA ALA A 18 -6.01 -12.61 -1.78
C ALA A 18 -6.48 -11.24 -1.24
N LEU A 19 -7.59 -11.23 -0.48
CA LEU A 19 -8.12 -10.01 0.10
C LEU A 19 -7.17 -9.41 1.14
N ARG A 20 -6.59 -10.24 2.02
CA ARG A 20 -5.57 -9.79 2.99
C ARG A 20 -4.37 -9.17 2.31
N LEU A 21 -3.93 -9.76 1.20
CA LEU A 21 -2.78 -9.29 0.43
C LEU A 21 -3.07 -7.95 -0.26
N ALA A 22 -4.25 -7.82 -0.88
CA ALA A 22 -4.71 -6.56 -1.45
C ALA A 22 -4.84 -5.46 -0.39
N TRP A 23 -5.34 -5.79 0.80
CA TRP A 23 -5.47 -4.86 1.92
C TRP A 23 -4.10 -4.36 2.42
N ASN A 24 -3.13 -5.28 2.56
CA ASN A 24 -1.78 -4.93 2.98
C ASN A 24 -1.07 -4.04 1.94
N LEU A 25 -1.21 -4.37 0.65
CA LEU A 25 -0.72 -3.52 -0.45
C LEU A 25 -1.34 -2.13 -0.42
N GLY A 26 -2.66 -2.06 -0.21
CA GLY A 26 -3.39 -0.79 -0.12
C GLY A 26 -2.81 0.12 0.96
N TYR A 27 -2.56 -0.38 2.16
CA TYR A 27 -1.97 0.42 3.23
C TYR A 27 -0.53 0.83 2.99
N ILE A 28 0.28 -0.06 2.42
CA ILE A 28 1.70 0.24 2.10
C ILE A 28 1.81 1.44 1.16
N ILE A 29 0.82 1.65 0.28
CA ILE A 29 0.81 2.76 -0.69
C ILE A 29 0.04 3.97 -0.14
N ALA A 30 -1.14 3.75 0.44
CA ALA A 30 -2.03 4.83 0.86
C ALA A 30 -1.44 5.63 2.04
N ILE A 31 -0.76 4.97 2.98
CA ILE A 31 -0.19 5.65 4.15
C ILE A 31 0.90 6.66 3.75
N PRO A 32 1.96 6.28 3.00
CA PRO A 32 2.96 7.25 2.55
C PRO A 32 2.36 8.32 1.64
N ALA A 33 1.49 7.95 0.71
CA ALA A 33 0.89 8.92 -0.21
C ALA A 33 0.05 9.97 0.52
N ALA A 34 -0.77 9.56 1.48
CA ALA A 34 -1.55 10.49 2.30
C ALA A 34 -0.64 11.32 3.22
N ALA A 35 0.28 10.68 3.95
CA ALA A 35 1.15 11.38 4.90
C ALA A 35 2.02 12.44 4.23
N PHE A 36 2.72 12.09 3.16
CA PHE A 36 3.62 13.03 2.48
C PHE A 36 2.91 13.91 1.45
N GLY A 37 1.81 13.46 0.85
CA GLY A 37 1.00 14.28 -0.05
C GLY A 37 0.30 15.41 0.70
N PHE A 38 -0.46 15.07 1.76
CA PHE A 38 -1.09 16.09 2.59
C PHE A 38 -0.08 16.86 3.43
N GLY A 39 0.95 16.19 3.97
CA GLY A 39 2.02 16.85 4.72
C GLY A 39 2.80 17.86 3.86
N GLY A 40 3.18 17.47 2.65
CA GLY A 40 3.87 18.34 1.70
C GLY A 40 3.00 19.51 1.25
N ALA A 41 1.72 19.26 0.94
CA ALA A 41 0.77 20.32 0.58
C ALA A 41 0.51 21.31 1.73
N TYR A 42 0.43 20.80 2.97
CA TYR A 42 0.24 21.64 4.15
C TYR A 42 1.48 22.52 4.42
N LEU A 43 2.68 21.94 4.30
CA LEU A 43 3.93 22.68 4.43
C LEU A 43 4.10 23.74 3.33
N ASP A 44 3.79 23.41 2.07
CA ASP A 44 3.85 24.38 0.97
C ASP A 44 2.96 25.59 1.24
N ARG A 45 1.75 25.36 1.76
CA ARG A 45 0.83 26.44 2.16
C ARG A 45 1.33 27.24 3.36
N TYR A 46 2.01 26.60 4.31
CA TYR A 46 2.53 27.25 5.51
C TYR A 46 3.75 28.14 5.20
N PHE A 47 4.67 27.66 4.36
CA PHE A 47 5.89 28.39 4.00
C PHE A 47 5.71 29.34 2.81
N GLY A 48 4.54 29.33 2.15
CA GLY A 48 4.29 30.11 0.95
C GLY A 48 5.17 29.70 -0.23
N THR A 49 5.70 28.48 -0.21
CA THR A 49 6.53 27.94 -1.28
C THR A 49 5.65 27.53 -2.45
N SER A 50 6.13 27.71 -3.69
CA SER A 50 5.60 26.98 -4.85
C SER A 50 5.61 25.47 -4.57
N PRO A 51 4.85 24.61 -5.27
CA PRO A 51 4.47 23.25 -4.83
C PRO A 51 5.62 22.22 -4.85
N PHE A 52 6.79 22.59 -4.34
CA PHE A 52 8.03 21.83 -4.32
C PHE A 52 8.04 20.85 -3.15
N LEU A 53 7.49 21.20 -1.98
CA LEU A 53 7.45 20.28 -0.84
C LEU A 53 6.40 19.18 -1.06
N LEU A 54 5.31 19.48 -1.76
CA LEU A 54 4.35 18.50 -2.25
C LEU A 54 5.03 17.53 -3.23
N LEU A 55 5.75 18.05 -4.24
CA LEU A 55 6.46 17.21 -5.20
C LEU A 55 7.52 16.32 -4.54
N LEU A 56 8.29 16.89 -3.61
CA LEU A 56 9.29 16.15 -2.83
C LEU A 56 8.63 15.09 -1.95
N GLY A 57 7.56 15.45 -1.25
CA GLY A 57 6.77 14.51 -0.46
C GLY A 57 6.22 13.37 -1.30
N PHE A 58 5.73 13.66 -2.51
CA PHE A 58 5.24 12.66 -3.43
C PHE A 58 6.36 11.72 -3.92
N ALA A 59 7.55 12.26 -4.23
CA ALA A 59 8.72 11.46 -4.58
C ALA A 59 9.16 10.52 -3.44
N ILE A 60 9.13 11.01 -2.20
CA ILE A 60 9.41 10.21 -1.00
C ILE A 60 8.34 9.12 -0.82
N ALA A 61 7.06 9.47 -0.96
CA ALA A 61 5.94 8.53 -0.86
C ALA A 61 6.07 7.39 -1.87
N LEU A 62 6.38 7.70 -3.13
CA LEU A 62 6.60 6.71 -4.18
C LEU A 62 7.76 5.79 -3.85
N THR A 63 8.88 6.36 -3.37
CA THR A 63 10.08 5.60 -3.02
C THR A 63 9.80 4.64 -1.86
N LEU A 64 9.14 5.11 -0.80
CA LEU A 64 8.76 4.29 0.35
C LEU A 64 7.75 3.21 -0.03
N SER A 65 6.76 3.55 -0.84
CA SER A 65 5.77 2.60 -1.35
C SER A 65 6.45 1.50 -2.16
N TRP A 66 7.37 1.85 -3.06
CA TRP A 66 8.15 0.89 -3.85
C TRP A 66 8.95 -0.07 -2.97
N ILE A 67 9.65 0.46 -1.97
CA ILE A 67 10.41 -0.36 -1.02
C ILE A 67 9.47 -1.28 -0.23
N GLY A 68 8.34 -0.77 0.25
CA GLY A 68 7.36 -1.54 1.02
C GLY A 68 6.75 -2.68 0.20
N VAL A 69 6.33 -2.40 -1.05
CA VAL A 69 5.79 -3.40 -1.97
C VAL A 69 6.86 -4.45 -2.28
N LYS A 70 8.10 -4.05 -2.57
CA LYS A 70 9.21 -4.98 -2.84
C LYS A 70 9.48 -5.91 -1.64
N ARG A 71 9.40 -5.40 -0.42
CA ARG A 71 9.54 -6.21 0.80
C ARG A 71 8.40 -7.21 0.93
N LEU A 72 7.15 -6.77 0.72
CA LEU A 72 5.98 -7.65 0.77
C LEU A 72 6.07 -8.79 -0.27
N ILE A 73 6.44 -8.47 -1.51
CA ILE A 73 6.63 -9.47 -2.57
C ILE A 73 7.69 -10.50 -2.16
N ARG A 74 8.82 -10.04 -1.60
CA ARG A 74 9.86 -10.95 -1.11
C ARG A 74 9.35 -11.86 0.00
N THR A 75 8.53 -11.36 0.92
CA THR A 75 7.92 -12.17 2.00
C THR A 75 6.94 -13.21 1.48
N ILE A 76 6.26 -12.97 0.36
CA ILE A 76 5.30 -13.94 -0.22
C ILE A 76 6.01 -15.03 -1.02
N ILE A 77 7.11 -14.68 -1.69
CA ILE A 77 7.85 -15.59 -2.58
C ILE A 77 8.91 -16.40 -1.82
N SER A 78 9.44 -15.86 -0.72
CA SER A 78 10.44 -16.54 0.13
C SER A 78 9.80 -17.49 1.13
#